data_AF-A0A8D2NMJ2-F1
#
_entry.id   AF-A0A8D2NMJ2-F1
#
_cell.length_a   1.000
_cell.length_b   1.000
_cell.length_c   1.000
_cell.angle_alpha   90.00
_cell.angle_beta   90.00
_cell.angle_gamma   90.00
#
_symmetry.space_group_name_H-M   'P 1'
#
loop_
_entity.id
_entity.type
_entity.pdbx_description
1 polymer ?
#
loop_
_entity_poly.entity_id
_entity_poly.type
_entity_poly.pdbx_seq_one_letter_code
_entity_poly.pdbx_strand_id
1 'polypeptide(L)'
;MEIVWEVLFLLQANFIVCISAQQNSPKIHEGWWAYKEVVQGSFVPVPSFWGLVNSAWNLCSVGKRQSPVNIETSHMIFDPFLTPLRLNTGGRKVCLLSFHLFVSFKSSTQRTKLSKKQHKGHHAETPEIQ
;
A
#
# COMPACT_ATOMS: atom_id res chain seq x y z
N MET A 1 48.25 -24.35 27.74
CA MET A 1 46.88 -24.09 28.22
C MET A 1 46.47 -22.63 28.01
N GLU A 2 47.37 -21.66 28.16
CA GLU A 2 47.08 -20.22 28.05
C GLU A 2 46.65 -19.76 26.64
N ILE A 3 47.31 -20.25 25.58
CA ILE A 3 46.99 -19.89 24.18
C ILE A 3 45.56 -20.30 23.77
N VAL A 4 45.06 -21.43 24.30
CA VAL A 4 43.71 -21.94 24.00
C VAL A 4 42.65 -21.01 24.59
N TRP A 5 42.91 -20.45 25.77
CA TRP A 5 42.03 -19.48 26.41
C TRP A 5 42.03 -18.14 25.68
N GLU A 6 43.19 -17.66 25.22
CA GLU A 6 43.30 -16.42 24.43
C GLU A 6 42.51 -16.52 23.11
N VAL A 7 42.65 -17.63 22.38
CA VAL A 7 41.90 -17.85 21.14
C VAL A 7 40.39 -17.96 21.41
N LEU A 8 40.01 -18.61 22.52
CA LEU A 8 38.61 -18.70 22.93
C LEU A 8 38.02 -17.34 23.28
N PHE A 9 38.77 -16.48 23.99
CA PHE A 9 38.37 -15.13 24.33
C PHE A 9 38.20 -14.25 23.09
N LEU A 10 39.12 -14.31 22.14
CA LEU A 10 39.01 -13.59 20.88
C LEU A 10 37.81 -14.08 20.05
N LEU A 11 37.52 -15.38 20.05
CA LEU A 11 36.36 -15.93 19.34
C LEU A 11 35.04 -15.46 19.98
N GLN A 12 34.97 -15.44 21.31
CA GLN A 12 33.81 -14.96 22.07
C GLN A 12 33.60 -13.46 21.89
N ALA A 13 34.66 -12.66 21.91
CA ALA A 13 34.58 -11.22 21.70
C ALA A 13 34.09 -10.87 20.28
N ASN A 14 34.60 -11.56 19.25
CA ASN A 14 34.11 -11.40 17.88
C ASN A 14 32.63 -11.81 17.76
N PHE A 15 32.23 -12.89 18.42
CA PHE A 15 30.83 -13.34 18.43
C PHE A 15 29.90 -12.30 19.09
N ILE A 16 30.30 -11.71 20.22
CA ILE A 16 29.52 -10.67 20.93
C ILE A 16 29.40 -9.39 20.08
N VAL A 17 30.47 -8.97 19.39
CA VAL A 17 30.45 -7.83 18.46
C VAL A 17 29.54 -8.09 17.27
N CYS A 18 29.51 -9.33 16.75
CA CYS A 18 28.58 -9.71 15.68
C CYS A 18 27.11 -9.71 16.13
N ILE A 19 26.81 -10.11 17.37
CA ILE A 19 25.44 -10.13 17.91
C ILE A 19 24.93 -8.70 18.21
N SER A 20 25.78 -7.79 18.71
CA SER A 20 25.38 -6.39 18.98
C SER A 20 25.19 -5.55 17.71
N ALA A 21 25.72 -6.01 16.57
CA ALA A 21 25.45 -5.44 15.26
C ALA A 21 24.08 -5.86 14.67
N GLN A 22 23.28 -6.69 15.36
CA GLN A 22 21.89 -6.92 14.96
C GLN A 22 21.10 -5.61 15.07
N GLN A 23 20.89 -5.04 13.89
CA GLN A 23 20.13 -3.85 13.60
C GLN A 23 18.86 -3.79 14.43
N ASN A 24 18.68 -2.65 15.10
CA ASN A 24 17.36 -2.15 15.47
C ASN A 24 16.40 -2.53 14.34
N SER A 25 15.42 -3.39 14.67
CA SER A 25 14.34 -3.73 13.75
C SER A 25 13.84 -2.41 13.13
N PRO A 26 13.99 -2.19 11.81
CA PRO A 26 13.39 -1.04 11.20
C PRO A 26 11.90 -1.20 11.47
N LYS A 27 11.37 -0.34 12.33
CA LYS A 27 9.94 -0.27 12.61
C LYS A 27 9.27 0.15 11.30
N ILE A 28 8.98 -0.82 10.43
CA ILE A 28 8.17 -0.67 9.22
C ILE A 28 6.72 -0.55 9.70
N HIS A 29 6.43 0.56 10.34
CA HIS A 29 5.08 0.97 10.64
C HIS A 29 5.08 2.47 10.43
N GLU A 30 4.75 2.87 9.19
CA GLU A 30 4.17 4.18 8.80
C GLU A 30 4.22 4.38 7.26
N GLY A 31 4.75 3.44 6.46
CA GLY A 31 4.73 3.54 5.00
C GLY A 31 4.86 2.18 4.29
N TRP A 32 3.75 1.48 4.06
CA TRP A 32 3.76 0.17 3.36
C TRP A 32 4.03 0.29 1.85
N TRP A 33 3.99 1.50 1.30
CA TRP A 33 4.38 1.86 -0.07
C TRP A 33 4.61 3.38 -0.16
N ALA A 34 5.45 3.83 -1.08
CA ALA A 34 5.67 5.25 -1.33
C ALA A 34 5.96 5.53 -2.82
N TYR A 35 5.81 6.80 -3.21
CA TYR A 35 6.19 7.27 -4.54
C TYR A 35 7.68 7.61 -4.66
N LYS A 36 8.35 7.93 -3.55
CA LYS A 36 9.77 8.30 -3.51
C LYS A 36 10.54 7.37 -2.57
N GLU A 37 11.80 7.15 -2.89
CA GLU A 37 12.75 6.46 -2.01
C GLU A 37 12.94 7.22 -0.68
N VAL A 38 13.01 6.48 0.42
CA VAL A 38 13.23 7.04 1.75
C VAL A 38 14.73 7.10 2.01
N VAL A 39 15.26 8.33 2.09
CA VAL A 39 16.64 8.63 2.47
C VAL A 39 16.76 8.59 4.00
N GLN A 40 16.74 7.40 4.63
CA GLN A 40 17.10 7.19 6.06
C GLN A 40 16.86 5.72 6.52
N GLY A 41 17.47 4.75 5.84
CA GLY A 41 17.64 3.40 6.39
C GLY A 41 16.37 2.54 6.56
N SER A 42 15.22 2.95 6.00
CA SER A 42 14.02 2.11 5.87
C SER A 42 13.68 1.94 4.39
N PHE A 43 13.71 0.70 3.89
CA PHE A 43 13.39 0.39 2.50
C PHE A 43 11.87 0.40 2.30
N VAL A 44 11.33 1.55 1.88
CA VAL A 44 9.93 1.64 1.44
C VAL A 44 9.87 1.34 -0.05
N PRO A 45 9.01 0.40 -0.49
CA PRO A 45 8.96 0.02 -1.89
C PRO A 45 8.43 1.16 -2.75
N VAL A 46 9.28 1.61 -3.67
CA VAL A 46 8.94 2.56 -4.74
C VAL A 46 8.07 1.88 -5.80
N PRO A 47 7.43 2.61 -6.74
CA PRO A 47 6.48 2.04 -7.69
C PRO A 47 6.98 0.81 -8.45
N SER A 48 8.27 0.78 -8.81
CA SER A 48 8.90 -0.37 -9.49
C SER A 48 8.88 -1.68 -8.69
N PHE A 49 8.71 -1.62 -7.36
CA PHE A 49 8.72 -2.77 -6.46
C PHE A 49 7.36 -3.13 -5.86
N TRP A 50 6.29 -2.35 -6.11
CA TRP A 50 4.98 -2.61 -5.50
C TRP A 50 4.45 -4.03 -5.77
N GLY A 51 4.68 -4.56 -6.96
CA GLY A 51 4.25 -5.92 -7.30
C GLY A 51 5.08 -7.05 -6.69
N LEU A 52 6.24 -6.73 -6.10
CA LEU A 52 7.16 -7.71 -5.51
C LEU A 52 7.03 -7.77 -3.98
N VAL A 53 6.54 -6.70 -3.35
CA VAL A 53 6.42 -6.61 -1.89
C VAL A 53 5.11 -7.18 -1.33
N ASN A 54 4.09 -7.35 -2.17
CA ASN A 54 2.81 -7.90 -1.76
C ASN A 54 2.20 -8.73 -2.91
N SER A 55 1.84 -9.99 -2.64
CA SER A 55 1.21 -10.87 -3.63
C SER A 55 -0.12 -10.32 -4.15
N ALA A 56 -0.85 -9.56 -3.34
CA ALA A 56 -2.10 -8.90 -3.75
C ALA A 56 -1.87 -7.78 -4.79
N TRP A 57 -0.64 -7.29 -4.94
CA TRP A 57 -0.29 -6.19 -5.85
C TRP A 57 0.53 -6.64 -7.06
N ASN A 58 0.64 -7.95 -7.31
CA ASN A 58 1.45 -8.52 -8.39
C ASN A 58 1.18 -7.88 -9.78
N LEU A 59 -0.06 -7.45 -10.05
CA LEU A 59 -0.42 -6.77 -11.30
C LEU A 59 0.40 -5.50 -11.56
N CYS A 60 0.92 -4.83 -10.53
CA CYS A 60 1.79 -3.66 -10.70
C CYS A 60 3.12 -4.01 -11.40
N SER A 61 3.57 -5.28 -11.32
CA SER A 61 4.79 -5.75 -11.97
C SER A 61 4.50 -6.56 -13.24
N VAL A 62 3.55 -7.50 -13.20
CA VAL A 62 3.28 -8.41 -14.34
C VAL A 62 2.18 -7.92 -15.30
N GLY A 63 1.47 -6.85 -14.94
CA GLY A 63 0.36 -6.33 -15.75
C GLY A 63 0.85 -5.65 -17.02
N LYS A 64 0.31 -6.07 -18.18
CA LYS A 64 0.65 -5.46 -19.50
C LYS A 64 -0.20 -4.23 -19.86
N ARG A 65 -1.18 -3.88 -19.04
CA ARG A 65 -2.15 -2.80 -19.25
C ARG A 65 -2.23 -1.90 -18.01
N GLN A 66 -1.08 -1.41 -17.57
CA GLN A 66 -0.96 -0.50 -16.43
C GLN A 66 -1.15 0.96 -16.87
N SER A 67 -1.52 1.82 -15.92
CA SER A 67 -1.57 3.27 -16.09
C SER A 67 -0.56 3.95 -15.15
N PRO A 68 -0.09 5.18 -15.46
CA PRO A 68 -0.38 5.98 -16.65
C PRO A 68 0.29 5.44 -17.92
N VAL A 69 -0.23 5.82 -19.10
CA VAL A 69 0.38 5.54 -20.41
C VAL A 69 0.71 6.85 -21.12
N ASN A 70 1.72 6.83 -22.00
CA ASN A 70 1.97 7.96 -22.89
C ASN A 70 0.85 8.06 -23.93
N ILE A 71 0.25 9.25 -24.11
CA ILE A 71 -0.81 9.48 -25.09
C ILE A 71 -0.21 10.25 -26.27
N GLU A 72 0.18 9.52 -27.31
CA GLU A 72 0.70 10.08 -28.55
C GLU A 72 -0.45 10.27 -29.55
N THR A 73 -0.82 11.53 -29.81
CA THR A 73 -1.95 11.86 -30.69
C THR A 73 -1.77 11.38 -32.12
N SER A 74 -0.53 11.20 -32.59
CA SER A 74 -0.18 10.64 -33.90
C SER A 74 -0.57 9.16 -34.06
N HIS A 75 -0.66 8.41 -32.96
CA HIS A 75 -0.99 6.98 -32.94
C HIS A 75 -2.40 6.70 -32.42
N MET A 76 -3.18 7.74 -32.11
CA MET A 76 -4.55 7.60 -31.63
C MET A 76 -5.49 7.34 -32.80
N ILE A 77 -6.37 6.35 -32.65
CA ILE A 77 -7.42 6.05 -33.63
C ILE A 77 -8.65 6.87 -33.27
N PHE A 78 -9.19 7.61 -34.23
CA PHE A 78 -10.48 8.27 -34.09
C PHE A 78 -11.61 7.26 -34.31
N ASP A 79 -12.50 7.15 -33.34
CA ASP A 79 -13.70 6.31 -33.43
C ASP A 79 -14.96 7.21 -33.41
N PRO A 80 -15.67 7.37 -34.55
CA PRO A 80 -16.86 8.22 -34.64
C PRO A 80 -18.09 7.62 -33.92
N PHE A 81 -18.05 6.36 -33.50
CA PHE A 81 -19.17 5.68 -32.85
C PHE A 81 -19.07 5.68 -31.32
N LEU A 82 -18.06 6.33 -30.75
CA LEU A 82 -17.96 6.51 -29.31
C LEU A 82 -19.16 7.28 -28.78
N THR A 83 -19.82 6.71 -27.78
CA THR A 83 -20.95 7.36 -27.11
C THR A 83 -20.46 8.65 -26.45
N PRO A 84 -21.06 9.82 -26.75
CA PRO A 84 -20.68 11.07 -26.11
C PRO A 84 -20.81 10.94 -24.59
N LEU A 85 -19.75 11.30 -23.86
CA LEU A 85 -19.79 11.28 -22.40
C LEU A 85 -20.86 12.26 -21.89
N ARG A 86 -21.87 11.75 -21.20
CA ARG A 86 -22.92 12.55 -20.54
C ARG A 86 -22.60 12.62 -19.05
N LEU A 87 -22.21 13.80 -18.57
CA LEU A 87 -21.88 14.01 -17.17
C LEU A 87 -23.03 14.75 -16.46
N ASN A 88 -23.47 14.22 -15.33
CA ASN A 88 -24.39 14.90 -14.42
C ASN A 88 -23.77 14.95 -13.02
N THR A 89 -23.30 16.13 -12.61
CA THR A 89 -22.61 16.33 -11.32
C THR A 89 -23.57 16.71 -10.18
N GLY A 90 -24.86 16.90 -10.46
CA GLY A 90 -25.95 16.99 -9.47
C GLY A 90 -25.79 17.99 -8.32
N GLY A 91 -24.81 18.91 -8.38
CA GLY A 91 -24.57 19.95 -7.36
C GLY A 91 -24.43 19.42 -5.93
N ARG A 92 -23.75 18.29 -5.71
CA ARG A 92 -23.64 17.67 -4.38
C ARG A 92 -22.57 18.34 -3.54
N LYS A 93 -22.85 18.55 -2.24
CA LYS A 93 -21.82 18.92 -1.26
C LYS A 93 -20.76 17.83 -1.22
N VAL A 94 -19.50 18.22 -1.22
CA VAL A 94 -18.34 17.30 -1.13
C VAL A 94 -17.58 17.57 0.15
N CYS A 95 -16.97 16.53 0.70
CA CYS A 95 -16.02 16.61 1.79
C CYS A 95 -14.61 16.43 1.22
N LEU A 96 -13.68 17.26 1.68
CA LEU A 96 -12.26 17.12 1.40
C LEU A 96 -11.67 16.10 2.37
N LEU A 97 -11.07 15.04 1.84
CA LEU A 97 -10.32 14.04 2.59
C LEU A 97 -8.85 14.14 2.20
N SER A 98 -8.01 14.50 3.16
CA SER A 98 -6.56 14.48 2.98
C SER A 98 -6.01 13.12 3.40
N PHE A 99 -5.40 12.40 2.46
CA PHE A 99 -4.61 11.20 2.74
C PHE A 99 -3.14 11.54 2.61
N HIS A 100 -2.28 10.74 3.24
CA HIS A 100 -0.84 10.95 3.23
C HIS A 100 -0.24 11.08 1.81
N LEU A 101 -0.84 10.40 0.82
CA LEU A 101 -0.32 10.32 -0.55
C LEU A 101 -1.17 11.07 -1.58
N PHE A 102 -2.40 11.47 -1.24
CA PHE A 102 -3.31 12.15 -2.16
C PHE A 102 -4.44 12.86 -1.41
N VAL A 103 -5.09 13.80 -2.09
CA VAL A 103 -6.33 14.43 -1.61
C VAL A 103 -7.50 13.89 -2.42
N SER A 104 -8.60 13.56 -1.75
CA SER A 104 -9.81 13.02 -2.38
C SER A 104 -11.04 13.83 -1.98
N PHE A 105 -11.90 14.11 -2.95
CA PHE A 105 -13.21 14.68 -2.71
C PHE A 105 -14.25 13.56 -2.68
N LYS A 106 -14.95 13.41 -1.56
CA LYS A 106 -16.05 12.45 -1.43
C LYS A 106 -17.38 13.18 -1.40
N SER A 107 -18.33 12.76 -2.24
CA SER A 107 -19.70 13.28 -2.18
C SER A 107 -20.32 12.95 -0.83
N SER A 108 -20.80 13.98 -0.12
CA SER A 108 -21.59 13.84 1.10
C SER A 108 -22.98 13.35 0.71
N THR A 109 -23.16 12.03 0.67
CA THR A 109 -24.50 11.46 0.56
C THR A 109 -25.24 11.82 1.84
N GLN A 110 -26.37 12.51 1.71
CA GLN A 110 -27.28 12.87 2.80
C GLN A 110 -27.54 11.65 3.70
N ARG A 111 -26.84 11.60 4.83
CA ARG A 111 -26.99 10.61 5.89
C ARG A 111 -28.27 10.93 6.69
N THR A 112 -29.43 10.89 6.05
CA THR A 112 -30.71 11.20 6.70
C THR A 112 -31.82 10.14 6.54
N LYS A 113 -31.62 9.00 5.84
CA LYS A 113 -32.65 7.93 5.78
C LYS A 113 -32.14 6.48 5.82
N LEU A 114 -31.07 6.17 6.56
CA LEU A 114 -30.69 4.77 6.84
C LEU A 114 -30.30 4.51 8.31
N SER A 115 -30.81 5.30 9.25
CA SER A 115 -30.70 5.01 10.71
C SER A 115 -31.96 4.35 11.29
N LYS A 116 -32.98 4.05 10.47
CA LYS A 116 -34.23 3.41 10.94
C LYS A 116 -34.36 1.92 10.60
N LYS A 117 -33.29 1.25 10.16
CA LYS A 117 -33.35 -0.17 9.78
C LYS A 117 -32.32 -1.08 10.49
N GLN A 118 -31.76 -0.63 11.61
CA GLN A 118 -30.78 -1.39 12.39
C GLN A 118 -31.31 -1.83 13.76
N HIS A 119 -32.64 -2.01 13.88
CA HIS A 119 -33.30 -2.49 15.11
C HIS A 119 -34.06 -3.81 14.94
N LYS A 120 -33.86 -4.55 13.83
CA LYS A 120 -34.43 -5.90 13.66
C LYS A 120 -33.43 -6.80 12.93
N GLY A 121 -32.89 -7.78 13.66
CA GLY A 121 -32.08 -8.86 13.09
C GLY A 121 -30.92 -9.31 13.98
N HIS A 122 -31.18 -9.62 15.25
CA HIS A 122 -30.35 -10.56 16.00
C HIS A 122 -30.66 -11.97 15.48
N HIS A 123 -29.67 -12.68 14.95
CA HIS A 123 -29.36 -14.08 15.30
C HIS A 123 -28.06 -14.46 14.60
N ALA A 124 -27.07 -14.85 15.40
CA ALA A 124 -25.74 -15.25 14.99
C ALA A 124 -25.76 -16.70 14.50
N GLU A 125 -25.03 -16.98 13.42
CA GLU A 125 -24.72 -18.34 12.97
C GLU A 125 -23.22 -18.41 12.64
N THR A 126 -22.52 -19.23 13.40
CA THR A 126 -21.07 -19.47 13.34
C THR A 126 -20.79 -20.49 12.23
N PRO A 127 -19.83 -20.27 11.31
CA PRO A 127 -19.49 -21.29 10.32
C PRO A 127 -18.57 -22.36 10.93
N GLU A 128 -19.01 -23.62 10.85
CA GLU A 128 -18.19 -24.82 10.98
C GLU A 128 -17.06 -24.83 9.95
N ILE A 129 -15.88 -25.25 10.39
CA ILE A 129 -14.71 -25.51 9.56
C ILE A 129 -14.80 -26.98 9.12
N GLN A 130 -14.84 -27.23 7.81
CA GLN A 130 -14.48 -28.52 7.21
C GLN A 130 -12.98 -28.54 6.92
#